data_AF-A0A933YV97-F1
#
_entry.id   AF-A0A933YV97-F1
#
_cell.length_a   1.000
_cell.length_b   1.000
_cell.length_c   1.000
_cell.angle_alpha   90.00
_cell.angle_beta   90.00
_cell.angle_gamma   90.00
#
_symmetry.space_group_name_H-M   'P 1'
#
loop_
_entity.id
_entity.type
_entity.pdbx_description
1 polymer ?
#
loop_
_entity_poly.entity_id
_entity_poly.type
_entity_poly.pdbx_seq_one_letter_code
_entity_poly.pdbx_strand_id
1 'polypeptide(L)'
;MGGQDTFTTTPQVDEVGIFLDVTPQIGPDGSITMQIHPSVSEIKEISTSPDKSSTKPVIDTREIDTMVDAKAGETIVIAGLISDKLSES
;
A
#
# COMPACT_ATOMS: atom_id res chain seq x y z
N MET A 1 11.88 -25.31 -39.50
CA MET A 1 11.75 -23.84 -39.47
C MET A 1 11.25 -23.49 -38.08
N GLY A 2 12.07 -22.83 -37.27
CA GLY A 2 11.74 -22.54 -35.87
C GLY A 2 10.74 -21.40 -35.78
N GLY A 3 9.69 -21.57 -34.98
CA GLY A 3 8.77 -20.48 -34.66
C GLY A 3 9.51 -19.40 -33.90
N GLN A 4 9.38 -18.15 -34.34
CA GLN A 4 9.75 -17.01 -33.51
C GLN A 4 8.67 -16.85 -32.45
N ASP A 5 9.03 -17.08 -31.20
CA ASP A 5 8.16 -16.75 -30.07
C ASP A 5 8.05 -15.22 -30.00
N THR A 6 6.87 -14.69 -30.32
CA THR A 6 6.58 -13.27 -30.24
C THR A 6 6.13 -12.91 -28.83
N PHE A 7 6.86 -12.01 -28.17
CA PHE A 7 6.50 -11.48 -26.86
C PHE A 7 5.85 -10.10 -27.02
N THR A 8 4.69 -9.90 -26.39
CA THR A 8 4.00 -8.60 -26.35
C THR A 8 4.05 -8.06 -24.93
N THR A 9 4.60 -6.86 -24.75
CA THR A 9 4.72 -6.17 -23.46
C THR A 9 3.86 -4.92 -23.46
N THR A 10 2.97 -4.77 -22.49
CA THR A 10 2.14 -3.58 -22.31
C THR A 10 2.58 -2.86 -21.03
N PRO A 11 2.96 -1.57 -21.09
CA PRO A 11 3.32 -0.82 -19.90
C PRO A 11 2.10 -0.64 -18.98
N GLN A 12 2.31 -0.79 -17.68
CA GLN A 12 1.33 -0.49 -16.63
C GLN A 12 1.92 0.54 -15.66
N VAL A 13 1.06 1.38 -15.09
CA VAL A 13 1.43 2.31 -14.01
C VAL A 13 0.86 1.73 -12.73
N ASP A 14 1.73 1.51 -11.75
CA ASP A 14 1.36 1.11 -10.41
C ASP A 14 1.61 2.27 -9.43
N GLU A 15 0.65 2.55 -8.56
CA GLU A 15 0.79 3.58 -7.53
C GLU A 15 1.35 2.98 -6.25
N VAL A 16 2.51 3.49 -5.82
CA VAL A 16 3.22 3.03 -4.63
C VAL A 16 3.38 4.19 -3.66
N GLY A 17 2.97 4.00 -2.40
CA GLY A 17 3.04 5.04 -1.40
C GLY A 17 2.16 4.76 -0.18
N ILE A 18 1.86 5.83 0.55
CA ILE A 18 0.98 5.78 1.72
C ILE A 18 -0.31 6.50 1.37
N PHE A 19 -1.43 5.80 1.52
CA PHE A 19 -2.78 6.29 1.32
C PHE A 19 -3.57 6.16 2.62
N LEU A 20 -4.46 7.11 2.86
CA LEU A 20 -5.24 7.15 4.10
C LEU A 20 -6.63 7.70 3.80
N ASP A 21 -7.64 6.84 3.92
CA ASP A 21 -9.03 7.24 3.85
C ASP A 21 -9.61 7.37 5.26
N VAL A 22 -10.26 8.51 5.53
CA VAL A 22 -10.82 8.81 6.86
C VAL A 22 -12.23 9.36 6.70
N THR A 23 -13.18 8.75 7.43
CA THR A 23 -14.55 9.27 7.57
C THR A 23 -14.81 9.63 9.02
N PRO A 24 -14.78 10.92 9.41
CA PRO A 24 -15.09 11.36 10.77
C PRO A 24 -16.59 11.60 10.97
N GLN A 25 -17.06 11.29 12.18
CA GLN A 25 -18.39 11.60 12.68
C GLN A 25 -18.26 12.30 14.04
N ILE A 26 -18.89 13.47 14.18
CA ILE A 26 -18.83 14.28 15.39
C ILE A 26 -20.09 14.07 16.23
N GLY A 27 -19.91 13.64 17.47
CA GLY A 27 -20.96 13.48 18.47
C GLY A 27 -21.35 14.81 19.14
N PRO A 28 -22.56 14.88 19.75
CA PRO A 28 -23.06 16.09 20.41
C PRO A 28 -22.26 16.50 21.66
N ASP A 29 -21.49 15.58 22.23
CA ASP A 29 -20.57 15.79 23.36
C ASP A 29 -19.15 16.21 22.91
N GLY A 30 -18.94 16.35 21.59
CA GLY A 30 -17.63 16.68 21.00
C GLY A 30 -16.70 15.47 20.84
N SER A 31 -17.20 14.24 21.03
CA SER A 31 -16.49 13.03 20.60
C SER A 31 -16.39 12.96 19.08
N ILE A 32 -15.30 12.40 18.57
CA ILE A 32 -15.04 12.22 17.14
C ILE A 32 -14.79 10.73 16.92
N THR A 33 -15.75 10.06 16.28
CA THR A 33 -15.61 8.68 15.82
C THR A 33 -15.08 8.71 14.39
N MET A 34 -14.02 7.99 14.09
CA MET A 34 -13.43 7.92 12.76
C MET A 34 -13.35 6.48 12.27
N GLN A 35 -13.83 6.24 11.06
CA GLN A 35 -13.48 5.05 10.29
C GLN A 35 -12.24 5.38 9.47
N ILE A 36 -11.18 4.60 9.64
CA ILE A 36 -9.87 4.83 9.04
C ILE A 36 -9.44 3.59 8.27
N HIS A 37 -9.10 3.78 7.00
CA HIS A 37 -8.54 2.76 6.11
C HIS A 37 -7.19 3.23 5.55
N PRO A 38 -6.07 2.94 6.24
CA PRO A 38 -4.73 3.17 5.73
C PRO A 38 -4.31 2.05 4.76
N SER A 39 -3.63 2.42 3.68
CA SER A 39 -2.93 1.51 2.79
C SER A 39 -1.47 1.96 2.62
N VAL A 40 -0.54 1.05 2.85
CA VAL A 40 0.90 1.29 2.70
C VAL A 40 1.44 0.30 1.68
N SER A 41 1.91 0.83 0.55
CA SER A 41 2.53 0.03 -0.51
C SER A 41 4.01 0.37 -0.68
N GLU A 42 4.82 -0.66 -0.92
CA GLU A 42 6.26 -0.54 -1.17
C GLU A 42 6.72 -1.47 -2.28
N ILE A 43 7.76 -1.08 -3.02
CA ILE A 43 8.40 -1.98 -4.00
C ILE A 43 9.26 -2.99 -3.23
N LYS A 44 8.89 -4.26 -3.31
CA LYS A 44 9.63 -5.37 -2.69
C LYS A 44 10.81 -5.83 -3.55
N GLU A 45 10.60 -5.95 -4.85
CA GLU A 45 11.59 -6.45 -5.81
C GLU A 45 11.25 -5.95 -7.22
N ILE A 46 12.21 -5.99 -8.14
CA ILE A 46 11.97 -5.80 -9.57
C ILE A 46 12.15 -7.14 -10.27
N SER A 47 11.05 -7.73 -10.73
CA SER A 47 11.07 -8.98 -11.49
C SER A 47 11.39 -8.70 -12.96
N THR A 48 12.18 -9.58 -13.58
CA THR A 48 12.53 -9.50 -15.02
C THR A 48 11.71 -10.52 -15.81
N SER A 49 11.29 -10.19 -17.02
CA SER A 49 10.56 -11.10 -17.90
C SER A 49 11.42 -12.31 -18.31
N PRO A 50 10.83 -13.48 -18.64
CA PRO A 50 11.58 -14.67 -19.02
C PRO A 50 12.53 -14.50 -20.22
N ASP A 51 12.16 -13.62 -21.16
CA ASP A 51 12.94 -13.22 -22.33
C ASP A 51 13.92 -12.06 -22.07
N LYS A 52 13.98 -11.55 -20.82
CA LYS A 52 14.82 -10.43 -20.36
C LYS A 52 14.61 -9.10 -21.09
N SER A 53 13.47 -8.92 -21.74
CA SER A 53 13.15 -7.70 -22.50
C SER A 53 12.47 -6.60 -21.67
N SER A 54 11.92 -6.95 -20.49
CA SER A 54 11.19 -6.00 -19.64
C SER A 54 11.30 -6.32 -18.16
N THR A 55 10.97 -5.33 -17.33
CA THR A 55 10.94 -5.44 -15.87
C THR A 55 9.59 -4.99 -15.31
N LYS A 56 9.19 -5.56 -14.17
CA LYS A 56 7.98 -5.20 -13.45
C LYS A 56 8.27 -5.13 -11.95
N PRO A 57 7.86 -4.06 -11.24
CA PRO A 57 7.94 -4.04 -9.78
C PRO A 57 6.98 -5.06 -9.18
N VAL A 58 7.45 -5.76 -8.14
CA VAL A 58 6.63 -6.54 -7.22
C VAL A 58 6.32 -5.63 -6.05
N ILE A 59 5.05 -5.30 -5.86
CA ILE A 59 4.58 -4.38 -4.83
C ILE A 59 4.00 -5.19 -3.68
N ASP A 60 4.39 -4.82 -2.47
CA ASP A 60 3.81 -5.34 -1.24
C ASP A 60 2.92 -4.26 -0.65
N THR A 61 1.65 -4.58 -0.39
CA THR A 61 0.63 -3.65 0.13
C THR A 61 0.10 -4.15 1.45
N ARG A 62 0.04 -3.27 2.45
CA ARG A 62 -0.58 -3.54 3.76
C ARG A 62 -1.74 -2.60 3.98
N GLU A 63 -2.88 -3.17 4.34
CA GLU A 63 -4.12 -2.44 4.60
C GLU A 63 -4.67 -2.83 5.97
N ILE A 64 -5.31 -1.88 6.63
CA ILE A 64 -6.01 -2.13 7.90
C ILE A 64 -7.33 -1.37 7.92
N ASP A 65 -8.37 -2.00 8.44
CA ASP A 65 -9.63 -1.32 8.74
C ASP A 65 -9.74 -1.09 10.24
N THR A 66 -9.88 0.18 10.63
CA THR A 66 -10.00 0.55 12.05
C THR A 66 -11.14 1.53 12.28
N MET A 67 -11.76 1.43 13.45
CA MET A 67 -12.68 2.42 13.97
C MET A 67 -12.13 2.92 15.31
N VAL A 68 -12.03 4.24 15.44
CA VAL A 68 -11.43 4.88 16.61
C VAL A 68 -12.29 6.04 17.10
N ASP A 69 -12.44 6.14 18.41
CA ASP A 69 -13.05 7.27 19.09
C ASP A 69 -11.95 8.15 19.73
N ALA A 70 -12.00 9.44 19.47
CA ALA A 70 -11.08 10.41 20.05
C ALA A 70 -11.77 11.74 20.35
N LYS A 71 -11.13 12.57 21.17
CA LYS A 71 -11.53 13.96 21.39
C LYS A 71 -10.73 14.90 20.50
N ALA A 72 -11.26 16.12 20.32
CA ALA A 72 -10.54 17.17 19.63
C ALA A 72 -9.16 17.42 20.28
N GLY A 73 -8.09 17.36 19.47
CA GLY A 73 -6.71 17.56 19.93
C GLY A 73 -6.02 16.31 20.46
N GLU A 74 -6.70 15.16 20.55
CA GLU A 74 -6.05 13.90 20.88
C GLU A 74 -5.32 13.33 19.66
N THR A 75 -4.15 12.74 19.90
CA THR A 75 -3.38 12.03 18.87
C THR A 75 -3.60 10.53 19.01
N ILE A 76 -3.93 9.88 17.90
CA ILE A 76 -4.14 8.44 17.83
C ILE A 76 -2.97 7.81 17.10
N VAL A 77 -2.48 6.68 17.62
CA VAL A 77 -1.40 5.90 16.99
C VAL A 77 -1.97 4.57 16.53
N ILE A 78 -1.89 4.31 15.22
CA ILE A 78 -2.26 3.03 14.61
C ILE A 78 -0.96 2.24 14.38
N ALA A 79 -0.75 1.18 15.14
CA ALA A 79 0.43 0.33 15.05
C ALA A 79 0.20 -0.87 14.12
N GLY A 80 1.29 -1.48 13.65
CA GLY A 80 1.25 -2.73 12.89
C GLY A 80 1.33 -2.61 11.36
N LEU A 81 1.36 -1.39 10.82
CA LEU A 81 1.52 -1.14 9.38
C LEU A 81 2.99 -1.02 8.93
N ILE A 82 3.90 -0.72 9.85
CA ILE A 82 5.34 -0.59 9.59
C ILE A 82 6.02 -1.94 9.86
N SER A 83 6.78 -2.43 8.88
CA SER A 83 7.67 -3.59 9.03
C SER A 83 9.09 -3.16 8.69
N ASP A 84 10.02 -3.29 9.65
CA ASP A 84 11.45 -3.17 9.36
C ASP A 84 11.91 -4.39 8.55
N LYS A 85 12.45 -4.14 7.35
CA LYS A 85 13.25 -5.15 6.65
C LYS A 85 14.66 -5.07 7.23
N LEU A 86 15.04 -6.04 8.07
CA LEU A 86 16.46 -6.31 8.30
C LEU A 86 17.02 -6.89 7.00
N SER A 87 17.56 -6.02 6.15
CA SER A 87 18.31 -6.41 4.96
C SER A 87 19.68 -6.90 5.40
N GLU A 88 19.79 -8.17 5.82
CA GLU A 88 21.11 -8.80 5.92
C GLU A 88 21.69 -8.97 4.52
N SER A 89 22.89 -8.43 4.30
CA SER A 89 23.68 -8.55 3.07
C SER A 89 24.71 -9.67 3.20
#